data_AF-A0A945VL27-F1
#
_entry.id   AF-A0A945VL27-F1
#
_cell.length_a   1.000
_cell.length_b   1.000
_cell.length_c   1.000
_cell.angle_alpha   90.00
_cell.angle_beta   90.00
_cell.angle_gamma   90.00
#
_symmetry.space_group_name_H-M   'P 1'
#
loop_
_entity.id
_entity.type
_entity.pdbx_description
1 polymer ?
#
loop_
_entity_poly.entity_id
_entity_poly.type
_entity_poly.pdbx_seq_one_letter_code
_entity_poly.pdbx_strand_id
1 'polypeptide(L)' 'LGTEKWKKTVGGIGVDIGKSVKELAKGGDIISGTSTISNLSFDSILIKTDKKGNVSK' A
#
# COMPACT_ATOMS: atom_id res chain seq x y z
N LEU A 1 9.63 -1.27 -22.57
CA LEU A 1 9.76 -2.30 -21.52
C LEU A 1 9.71 -1.60 -20.16
N GLY A 2 9.03 -2.18 -19.17
CA GLY A 2 8.99 -1.63 -17.81
C GLY A 2 10.17 -2.13 -16.99
N THR A 3 10.77 -1.26 -16.17
CA THR A 3 11.81 -1.63 -15.19
C THR A 3 11.22 -1.45 -13.79
N GLU A 4 11.29 -2.50 -12.96
CA GLU A 4 10.89 -2.42 -11.55
C GLU A 4 11.78 -1.41 -10.81
N LYS A 5 11.15 -0.41 -10.16
CA LYS A 5 11.88 0.60 -9.37
C LYS A 5 12.00 0.21 -7.89
N TRP A 6 10.99 -0.47 -7.36
CA TRP A 6 10.93 -0.92 -5.98
C TRP A 6 9.87 -2.00 -5.82
N LYS A 7 10.00 -2.81 -4.77
CA LYS A 7 9.01 -3.80 -4.33
C LYS A 7 8.90 -3.78 -2.81
N LYS A 8 7.68 -3.71 -2.29
CA LYS A 8 7.37 -3.75 -0.86
C LYS A 8 6.07 -4.54 -0.64
N THR A 9 5.98 -5.21 0.49
CA THR A 9 4.76 -5.87 0.94
C THR A 9 4.17 -5.07 2.09
N VAL A 10 2.88 -4.75 2.01
CA VAL A 10 2.16 -3.97 3.02
C VAL A 10 0.83 -4.65 3.25
N GLY A 11 0.49 -4.90 4.51
CA GLY A 11 -0.68 -5.69 4.90
C GLY A 11 -0.52 -6.26 6.31
N GLY A 12 -1.51 -7.04 6.74
CA GLY A 12 -1.57 -7.68 8.05
C GLY A 12 -1.40 -9.20 7.97
N ILE A 13 -2.01 -9.91 8.92
CA ILE A 13 -1.83 -11.37 9.08
C ILE A 13 -2.78 -12.21 8.22
N GLY A 14 -3.74 -11.57 7.56
CA GLY A 14 -4.83 -12.25 6.85
C GLY A 14 -4.95 -11.82 5.39
N VAL A 15 -6.18 -11.65 4.93
CA VAL A 15 -6.48 -11.37 3.53
C VAL A 15 -6.28 -9.89 3.23
N ASP A 16 -5.59 -9.62 2.13
CA ASP A 16 -5.33 -8.29 1.59
C ASP A 16 -5.95 -8.12 0.20
N ILE A 17 -6.65 -7.01 -0.02
CA ILE A 17 -7.28 -6.66 -1.31
C ILE A 17 -6.90 -5.23 -1.66
N GLY A 18 -6.11 -5.07 -2.73
CA GLY A 18 -5.82 -3.76 -3.31
C GLY A 18 -7.03 -3.20 -4.07
N LYS A 19 -7.31 -1.91 -3.92
CA LYS A 19 -8.44 -1.24 -4.56
C LYS A 19 -8.03 -0.15 -5.53
N SER A 20 -7.09 0.70 -5.16
CA SER A 20 -6.61 1.76 -6.06
C SER A 20 -5.21 2.22 -5.70
N VAL A 21 -4.56 2.84 -6.69
CA VAL A 21 -3.26 3.51 -6.54
C VAL A 21 -3.36 4.89 -7.20
N LYS A 22 -2.81 5.91 -6.54
CA LYS A 22 -2.71 7.27 -7.06
C LYS A 22 -1.31 7.82 -6.79
N GLU A 23 -0.56 8.10 -7.86
CA GLU A 23 0.72 8.80 -7.75
C GLU A 23 0.50 10.25 -7.29
N LEU A 24 1.37 10.72 -6.40
CA LEU A 24 1.38 12.09 -5.87
C LEU A 24 2.22 13.01 -6.75
N ALA A 25 1.78 14.26 -6.92
CA ALA A 25 2.50 15.24 -7.75
C ALA A 25 3.94 15.53 -7.30
N LYS A 26 4.24 15.37 -6.00
CA LYS A 26 5.60 15.52 -5.44
C LYS A 26 6.36 14.18 -5.35
N GLY A 27 5.79 13.12 -5.93
CA GLY A 27 6.27 11.74 -5.94
C GLY A 27 5.81 10.91 -4.75
N GLY A 28 5.97 9.59 -4.89
CA GLY A 28 5.35 8.60 -4.02
C GLY A 28 3.89 8.37 -4.40
N ASP A 29 3.22 7.49 -3.67
CA ASP A 29 1.90 6.98 -4.01
C ASP A 29 0.97 6.99 -2.80
N ILE A 30 -0.33 7.08 -3.08
CA ILE A 30 -1.40 6.70 -2.16
C ILE A 30 -2.01 5.40 -2.67
N ILE A 31 -1.98 4.38 -1.83
CA ILE A 31 -2.54 3.06 -2.11
C ILE A 31 -3.71 2.84 -1.15
N SER A 32 -4.86 2.43 -1.67
CA SER A 32 -6.03 2.09 -0.85
C SER A 32 -6.41 0.62 -1.03
N GLY A 33 -6.99 0.05 0.03
CA GLY A 33 -7.39 -1.34 0.04
C GLY A 33 -8.05 -1.76 1.33
N THR A 34 -8.23 -3.06 1.48
CA THR A 34 -8.61 -3.69 2.75
C THR A 34 -7.53 -4.67 3.15
N SER A 35 -7.21 -4.73 4.43
CA SER A 35 -6.23 -5.64 4.99
C SER A 35 -6.72 -6.16 6.34
N THR A 36 -6.40 -7.40 6.68
CA THR A 36 -6.71 -7.95 8.01
C THR A 36 -5.60 -7.56 8.99
N ILE A 37 -5.68 -6.36 9.57
CA ILE A 37 -4.68 -5.84 10.52
C ILE A 37 -5.06 -6.22 11.95
N SER A 38 -6.34 -6.12 12.28
CA SER A 38 -6.91 -6.52 13.55
C SER A 38 -7.45 -7.96 13.49
N ASN A 39 -7.59 -8.59 14.66
CA ASN A 39 -8.05 -9.97 14.73
C ASN A 39 -9.48 -10.10 14.19
N LEU A 40 -9.62 -10.88 13.11
CA LEU A 40 -10.90 -11.31 12.51
C LEU A 40 -11.74 -10.19 11.87
N SER A 41 -11.15 -9.06 11.48
CA SER A 41 -11.84 -7.96 10.77
C SER A 41 -11.13 -7.55 9.49
N PHE A 42 -11.90 -7.06 8.52
CA PHE A 42 -11.35 -6.35 7.34
C PHE A 42 -11.21 -4.88 7.66
N ASP A 43 -9.97 -4.42 7.81
CA ASP A 43 -9.67 -3.02 8.07
C ASP A 43 -9.46 -2.29 6.74
N SER A 44 -10.09 -1.12 6.60
CA SER A 44 -9.80 -0.22 5.48
C SER A 44 -8.44 0.42 5.70
N ILE A 45 -7.57 0.35 4.69
CA ILE A 45 -6.21 0.87 4.77
C ILE A 45 -5.96 1.96 3.74
N LEU A 46 -5.18 2.94 4.16
CA LEU A 46 -4.60 3.97 3.30
C LEU A 46 -3.10 4.01 3.55
N ILE A 47 -2.32 3.66 2.52
CA ILE A 47 -0.87 3.59 2.59
C ILE A 47 -0.31 4.76 1.79
N LYS A 48 0.56 5.55 2.41
CA LYS A 48 1.34 6.56 1.72
C LYS A 48 2.78 6.08 1.58
N THR A 49 3.33 6.20 0.38
CA THR A 49 4.73 5.87 0.10
C THR A 49 5.55 7.12 -0.25
N ASP A 50 6.86 7.02 -0.10
CA ASP A 50 7.80 7.90 -0.79
C ASP A 50 8.12 7.38 -2.21
N LYS A 51 8.97 8.11 -2.96
CA LYS A 51 9.38 7.74 -4.33
C LYS A 51 10.12 6.39 -4.44
N LYS A 52 10.61 5.85 -3.32
CA LYS A 52 11.31 4.56 -3.22
C LYS A 52 10.40 3.45 -2.68
N GLY A 53 9.10 3.72 -2.53
CA GLY A 53 8.12 2.79 -2.01
C GLY A 53 8.14 2.64 -0.49
N ASN A 54 8.91 3.44 0.27
CA ASN A 54 8.95 3.30 1.72
C ASN A 54 7.65 3.82 2.33
N VAL A 55 7.07 3.03 3.23
CA VAL A 55 5.87 3.35 3.97
C VAL A 55 6.27 4.01 5.29
N SER A 56 5.72 5.20 5.56
CA SER A 56 5.78 5.81 6.89
C SER A 56 4.68 5.18 7.74
N LYS A 57 5.02 4.66 8.93
CA LYS A 57 4.05 4.16 9.90
C LYS A 57 3.36 5.30 10.63
#